data_AF-A0A7L4PGF4-F1
#
_entry.id   AF-A0A7L4PGF4-F1
#
_cell.length_a   1.000
_cell.length_b   1.000
_cell.length_c   1.000
_cell.angle_alpha   90.00
_cell.angle_beta   90.00
_cell.angle_gamma   90.00
#
_symmetry.space_group_name_H-M   'P 1'
#
loop_
_entity.id
_entity.type
_entity.pdbx_description
1 polymer ?
#
loop_
_entity_poly.entity_id
_entity_poly.type
_entity_poly.pdbx_seq_one_letter_code
_entity_poly.pdbx_strand_id
1 'polypeptide(L)' 'MDQNVERIISLVLKVLALAMGVSVVVSNIWVIIPVETSITLLGIGIFAIGVASLIEGEEVD' A
#
# COMPACT_ATOMS: atom_id res chain seq x y z
N MET A 1 12.31 15.04 10.69
CA MET A 1 11.25 14.51 11.57
C MET A 1 11.90 13.50 12.52
N ASP A 2 11.34 13.24 13.69
CA ASP A 2 11.91 12.20 14.58
C ASP A 2 11.99 10.86 13.84
N GLN A 3 13.13 10.17 13.88
CA GLN A 3 13.33 8.88 13.19
C GLN A 3 12.27 7.82 13.56
N ASN A 4 11.68 7.92 14.76
CA ASN A 4 10.57 7.07 15.18
C ASN A 4 9.29 7.34 14.39
N VAL A 5 9.03 8.60 14.02
CA VAL A 5 7.84 8.99 13.26
C VAL A 5 7.92 8.48 11.82
N GLU A 6 9.09 8.57 11.18
CA GLU A 6 9.31 8.02 9.83
C GLU A 6 9.12 6.50 9.80
N ARG A 7 9.66 5.77 10.77
CA ARG A 7 9.44 4.31 10.88
C ARG A 7 7.98 3.95 11.08
N ILE A 8 7.26 4.67 11.92
CA ILE A 8 5.82 4.45 12.14
C ILE A 8 5.05 4.70 10.85
N ILE A 9 5.34 5.79 10.14
CA ILE A 9 4.68 6.12 8.87
C ILE A 9 4.95 5.05 7.81
N SER A 10 6.20 4.60 7.68
CA SER A 10 6.59 3.56 6.73
C SER A 10 5.90 2.21 7.03
N LEU A 11 5.85 1.82 8.31
CA LEU A 11 5.13 0.62 8.76
C LEU A 11 3.64 0.71 8.44
N VAL A 12 3.00 1.85 8.72
CA VAL A 12 1.57 2.06 8.44
C VAL A 12 1.30 2.00 6.93
N LEU A 13 2.15 2.63 6.10
CA LEU A 13 2.04 2.58 4.64
C LEU A 13 2.19 1.15 4.09
N LYS A 14 3.17 0.38 4.58
CA LYS A 14 3.36 -1.04 4.20
C LYS A 14 2.15 -1.89 4.57
N VAL A 15 1.63 -1.75 5.79
CA VAL A 15 0.46 -2.51 6.25
C VAL A 15 -0.78 -2.13 5.44
N LEU A 16 -0.98 -0.84 5.15
CA LEU A 16 -2.09 -0.36 4.32
C LEU A 16 -2.01 -0.91 2.90
N ALA A 17 -0.82 -0.95 2.31
CA ALA A 17 -0.62 -1.52 0.98
C ALA A 17 -0.94 -3.02 0.95
N LEU A 18 -0.48 -3.77 1.95
CA LEU A 18 -0.80 -5.20 2.09
C LEU A 18 -2.31 -5.43 2.26
N ALA A 19 -2.97 -4.63 3.10
CA ALA A 19 -4.41 -4.70 3.32
C ALA A 19 -5.22 -4.38 2.05
N MET A 20 -4.79 -3.38 1.27
CA MET A 20 -5.38 -3.04 -0.04
C MET A 20 -5.26 -4.19 -1.03
N GLY A 21 -4.09 -4.84 -1.11
CA GLY A 21 -3.90 -6.02 -1.97
C GLY A 21 -4.83 -7.17 -1.60
N VAL A 22 -4.91 -7.49 -0.30
CA VAL A 22 -5.80 -8.56 0.21
C VAL A 22 -7.27 -8.21 -0.03
N SER A 23 -7.68 -6.96 0.19
CA SER A 23 -9.04 -6.46 -0.05
C SER A 23 -9.49 -6.69 -1.50
N VAL A 24 -8.63 -6.38 -2.46
CA VAL A 24 -8.94 -6.58 -3.90
C VAL A 24 -9.07 -8.06 -4.22
N VAL A 25 -8.16 -8.91 -3.73
CA VAL A 25 -8.22 -10.35 -3.96
C VAL A 25 -9.52 -10.95 -3.39
N VAL A 26 -9.85 -10.63 -2.14
CA VAL A 26 -11.08 -11.12 -1.48
C VAL A 26 -12.33 -10.65 -2.20
N SER A 27 -12.37 -9.38 -2.60
CA SER A 27 -13.53 -8.82 -3.28
C SER A 27 -13.69 -9.34 -4.72
N ASN A 28 -12.58 -9.70 -5.38
CA ASN A 28 -12.61 -10.33 -6.71
C ASN A 28 -13.19 -11.75 -6.64
N ILE A 29 -12.85 -12.52 -5.59
CA ILE A 29 -13.39 -13.88 -5.36
C ILE A 29 -14.92 -13.86 -5.22
N TRP A 30 -15.47 -12.84 -4.57
CA TRP A 30 -16.91 -12.70 -4.38
C TRP A 30 -17.62 -11.93 -5.52
N VAL A 31 -16.91 -11.45 -6.55
CA VAL A 31 -17.47 -10.65 -7.68
C VAL A 31 -18.31 -9.45 -7.18
N ILE A 32 -17.90 -8.84 -6.07
CA ILE A 32 -18.71 -7.78 -5.41
C ILE A 32 -18.45 -6.40 -6.05
N ILE A 33 -17.32 -6.22 -6.74
CA ILE A 33 -16.89 -4.92 -7.27
C ILE A 33 -16.59 -4.97 -8.77
N PRO A 34 -17.00 -3.93 -9.52
CA PRO A 34 -16.63 -3.78 -10.92
C PRO A 34 -15.11 -3.72 -11.11
N VAL A 35 -14.67 -4.18 -12.28
CA VAL A 35 -13.25 -4.38 -12.61
C VAL A 35 -12.46 -3.06 -12.54
N GLU A 36 -13.08 -1.94 -12.94
CA GLU A 36 -12.47 -0.61 -12.84
C GLU A 36 -12.13 -0.21 -11.39
N THR A 37 -13.00 -0.55 -10.43
CA THR A 37 -12.76 -0.31 -8.99
C THR A 37 -11.63 -1.18 -8.45
N SER A 38 -11.54 -2.43 -8.92
CA SER A 38 -10.44 -3.32 -8.55
C SER A 38 -9.09 -2.80 -9.06
N ILE A 39 -9.03 -2.35 -10.30
CA ILE A 39 -7.80 -1.79 -10.91
C ILE A 39 -7.35 -0.52 -10.18
N THR A 40 -8.29 0.36 -9.81
CA THR A 40 -7.96 1.59 -9.07
C THR A 40 -7.46 1.30 -7.65
N LEU A 41 -8.10 0.39 -6.90
CA LEU A 41 -7.63 -0.05 -5.58
C LEU A 41 -6.23 -0.67 -5.64
N LEU A 42 -5.97 -1.50 -6.64
CA LEU A 42 -4.67 -2.16 -6.84
C LEU A 42 -3.59 -1.13 -7.21
N GLY A 43 -3.92 -0.14 -8.05
CA GLY A 43 -3.04 0.99 -8.37
C GLY A 43 -2.69 1.84 -7.15
N ILE A 44 -3.66 2.12 -6.26
CA ILE A 44 -3.41 2.83 -4.99
C ILE A 44 -2.50 2.01 -4.08
N GLY A 45 -2.70 0.69 -4.01
CA GLY A 45 -1.84 -0.21 -3.26
C GLY A 45 -0.39 -0.17 -3.74
N ILE A 46 -0.16 -0.25 -5.05
CA ILE A 46 1.19 -0.14 -5.64
C ILE A 46 1.80 1.23 -5.39
N PHE A 47 1.02 2.30 -5.51
CA PHE A 47 1.49 3.66 -5.23
C PHE A 47 1.94 3.83 -3.77
N ALA A 48 1.17 3.30 -2.82
CA ALA A 48 1.53 3.33 -1.40
C ALA A 48 2.84 2.56 -1.10
N ILE A 49 3.07 1.42 -1.77
CA ILE A 49 4.34 0.69 -1.70
C ILE A 49 5.47 1.53 -2.29
N GLY A 50 5.26 2.16 -3.45
CA GLY A 50 6.27 3.02 -4.07
C GLY A 50 6.70 4.19 -3.17
N VAL A 51 5.75 4.84 -2.50
CA VAL A 51 6.03 5.91 -1.53
C VAL A 51 6.77 5.36 -0.31
N ALA A 52 6.34 4.22 0.25
CA ALA A 52 7.05 3.59 1.36
C ALA A 52 8.49 3.21 0.99
N SER A 53 8.72 2.68 -0.22
CA SER A 53 10.04 2.33 -0.73
C SER A 53 10.92 3.55 -0.99
N LEU A 54 10.36 4.69 -1.37
CA LEU A 54 11.12 5.95 -1.49
C LEU A 54 11.55 6.47 -0.11
N ILE A 55 10.66 6.39 0.88
CA ILE A 55 10.96 6.81 2.26
C ILE A 55 12.02 5.89 2.91
N GLU A 56 11.96 4.58 2.67
CA GLU A 56 13.02 3.64 3.11
C GLU A 56 14.30 3.73 2.27
N GLY A 57 14.20 4.09 0.99
CA GLY A 57 15.33 4.21 0.08
C GLY A 57 16.25 5.42 0.35
N GLU A 58 15.78 6.41 1.10
CA GLU A 58 16.61 7.50 1.65
C GLU A 58 17.50 7.04 2.83
N GLU A 59 17.34 5.80 3.33
CA GLU A 59 18.21 5.19 4.36
C GLU A 59 19.29 4.26 3.79
N VAL A 60 19.73 4.46 2.54
CA VAL A 60 20.85 3.70 1.93
C VAL A 60 21.97 4.65 1.47
N ASP A 61 22.94 4.85 2.37
CA ASP A 61 24.36 4.97 2.02
C ASP A 61 24.85 3.68 1.32
#